data_AF-A0A954PM83-F1
#
_entry.id   AF-A0A954PM83-F1
#
_cell.length_a   1.000
_cell.length_b   1.000
_cell.length_c   1.000
_cell.angle_alpha   90.00
_cell.angle_beta   90.00
_cell.angle_gamma   90.00
#
_symmetry.space_group_name_H-M   'P 1'
#
loop_
_entity.id
_entity.type
_entity.pdbx_description
1 polymer ?
#
loop_
_entity_poly.entity_id
_entity_poly.type
_entity_poly.pdbx_seq_one_letter_code
_entity_poly.pdbx_strand_id
1 'polypeptide(L)'
;MAKILLTSGPTRQYLDPVRYLTNASSGQMGAALAAAALAAGHQVTLISGPVNVEYPPQARRINVDTTAEMLAAVLEQFPHHDGLIGAAAPCDYMPRKVSTEKIAKDGQPLQLELV
;
A
#
# COMPACT_ATOMS: atom_id res chain seq x y z
N MET A 1 26.01 -3.53 6.40
CA MET A 1 24.62 -4.02 6.51
C MET A 1 23.72 -2.81 6.50
N ALA A 2 22.77 -2.73 5.56
CA ALA A 2 21.84 -1.60 5.44
C ALA A 2 20.47 -1.96 6.02
N LYS A 3 19.72 -0.94 6.45
CA LYS A 3 18.30 -0.97 6.78
C LYS A 3 17.52 -0.46 5.58
N ILE A 4 16.77 -1.34 4.92
CA ILE A 4 16.00 -1.02 3.72
C ILE A 4 14.54 -0.86 4.09
N LEU A 5 13.96 0.29 3.75
CA LEU A 5 12.52 0.49 3.74
C LEU A 5 11.99 0.08 2.36
N LEU A 6 10.91 -0.71 2.33
CA LEU A 6 10.31 -1.19 1.09
C LEU A 6 8.80 -0.94 1.13
N THR A 7 8.23 -0.33 0.09
CA THR A 7 6.77 -0.27 -0.09
C THR A 7 6.31 -1.39 -1.02
N SER A 8 5.15 -1.99 -0.76
CA SER A 8 4.58 -3.05 -1.58
C SER A 8 3.05 -3.04 -1.58
N GLY A 9 2.45 -3.75 -2.53
CA GLY A 9 1.01 -3.92 -2.65
C GLY A 9 0.29 -2.66 -3.14
N PRO A 10 -1.03 -2.75 -3.36
CA PRO A 10 -1.84 -1.63 -3.80
C PRO A 10 -2.40 -0.84 -2.62
N THR A 11 -2.84 0.39 -2.82
CA THR A 11 -3.65 1.10 -1.82
C THR A 11 -5.13 1.08 -2.22
N ARG A 12 -6.01 1.40 -1.29
CA ARG A 12 -7.46 1.50 -1.49
C ARG A 12 -7.93 2.92 -1.20
N GLN A 13 -8.74 3.46 -2.11
CA GLN A 13 -9.39 4.76 -1.96
C GLN A 13 -10.90 4.55 -1.95
N TYR A 14 -11.49 4.66 -0.75
CA TYR A 14 -12.87 4.27 -0.51
C TYR A 14 -13.86 5.24 -1.16
N LEU A 15 -14.88 4.69 -1.81
CA LEU A 15 -16.05 5.42 -2.28
C LEU A 15 -17.11 5.47 -1.16
N ASP A 16 -17.23 4.36 -0.44
CA ASP A 16 -18.12 4.11 0.68
C ASP A 16 -17.53 3.00 1.58
N PRO A 17 -18.19 2.57 2.68
CA PRO A 17 -17.62 1.53 3.56
C PRO A 17 -17.42 0.14 2.93
N VAL A 18 -17.83 -0.08 1.68
CA VAL A 18 -17.82 -1.39 1.01
C VAL A 18 -16.97 -1.37 -0.27
N ARG A 19 -16.92 -0.25 -0.99
CA ARG A 19 -16.28 -0.12 -2.29
C ARG A 19 -15.08 0.82 -2.21
N TYR A 20 -14.05 0.49 -2.99
CA TYR A 20 -12.84 1.30 -3.14
C TYR A 20 -12.30 1.24 -4.57
N LEU A 21 -11.55 2.27 -4.95
CA LEU A 21 -10.65 2.28 -6.11
C LEU A 21 -9.29 1.72 -5.68
N THR A 22 -8.70 0.85 -6.49
CA THR A 22 -7.39 0.25 -6.20
C THR A 22 -6.67 -0.13 -7.49
N ASN A 23 -5.35 -0.25 -7.40
CA ASN A 23 -4.51 -0.78 -8.47
C ASN A 23 -4.38 -2.31 -8.33
N ALA A 24 -4.24 -3.03 -9.44
CA ALA A 24 -4.21 -4.50 -9.46
C ALA A 24 -2.83 -5.10 -9.08
N SER A 25 -2.16 -4.55 -8.06
CA SER A 25 -0.88 -5.09 -7.58
C SER A 25 -1.09 -6.35 -6.76
N SER A 26 -0.34 -7.41 -7.08
CA SER A 26 -0.32 -8.66 -6.32
C SER A 26 0.64 -8.62 -5.12
N GLY A 27 1.53 -7.61 -5.06
CA GLY A 27 2.61 -7.53 -4.07
C GLY A 27 3.78 -8.50 -4.29
N GLN A 28 3.73 -9.36 -5.31
CA GLN A 28 4.74 -10.40 -5.55
C GLN A 28 6.15 -9.83 -5.72
N MET A 29 6.28 -8.70 -6.42
CA MET A 29 7.58 -8.04 -6.59
C MET A 29 8.16 -7.56 -5.26
N GLY A 30 7.34 -6.97 -4.39
CA GLY A 30 7.79 -6.55 -3.05
C GLY A 30 8.22 -7.74 -2.18
N ALA A 31 7.53 -8.88 -2.29
CA ALA A 31 7.93 -10.11 -1.59
C ALA A 31 9.28 -10.65 -2.08
N ALA A 32 9.49 -10.69 -3.40
CA ALA A 32 10.75 -11.13 -3.99
C ALA A 32 11.92 -10.19 -3.61
N LEU A 33 11.69 -8.88 -3.66
CA LEU A 33 12.69 -7.87 -3.27
C LEU A 33 13.06 -7.97 -1.79
N ALA A 34 12.07 -8.17 -0.91
CA ALA A 34 12.31 -8.36 0.52
C ALA A 34 13.15 -9.62 0.78
N ALA A 35 12.83 -10.74 0.10
CA ALA A 35 13.59 -11.98 0.22
C ALA A 35 15.05 -11.80 -0.25
N ALA A 36 15.26 -11.14 -1.39
CA ALA A 36 16.59 -10.88 -1.92
C ALA A 36 17.43 -9.98 -1.00
N ALA A 37 16.84 -8.91 -0.46
CA ALA A 37 17.52 -8.00 0.48
C ALA A 37 17.93 -8.71 1.78
N LEU A 38 17.05 -9.54 2.34
CA LEU A 38 17.36 -10.36 3.52
C LEU A 38 18.48 -11.37 3.22
N ALA A 39 18.43 -12.04 2.06
CA ALA A 39 19.46 -12.98 1.63
C ALA A 39 20.84 -12.31 1.43
N ALA A 40 20.86 -11.03 1.05
CA ALA A 40 22.07 -10.22 0.97
C ALA A 40 22.57 -9.71 2.34
N GLY A 41 21.92 -10.10 3.44
CA GLY A 41 22.30 -9.71 4.81
C GLY A 41 21.89 -8.29 5.17
N HIS A 42 20.80 -7.76 4.59
CA HIS A 42 20.21 -6.47 4.98
C HIS A 42 19.02 -6.66 5.93
N GLN A 43 18.64 -5.60 6.64
CA GLN A 43 17.40 -5.57 7.42
C GLN A 43 16.30 -4.95 6.55
N VAL A 44 15.08 -5.50 6.61
CA VAL A 44 13.97 -5.03 5.79
C VAL A 44 12.80 -4.64 6.67
N THR A 45 12.33 -3.40 6.52
CA THR A 45 10.99 -2.98 6.95
C THR A 45 10.13 -2.80 5.72
N LEU A 46 8.96 -3.43 5.71
CA LEU A 46 8.05 -3.48 4.59
C LEU A 46 6.73 -2.80 4.93
N ILE A 47 6.37 -1.73 4.21
CA ILE A 47 5.08 -1.07 4.30
C ILE A 47 4.20 -1.62 3.18
N SER A 48 3.19 -2.42 3.53
CA SER A 48 2.34 -3.09 2.55
C SER A 48 0.92 -2.59 2.59
N GLY A 49 0.40 -2.30 1.40
CA GLY A 49 -1.03 -2.34 1.14
C GLY A 49 -1.63 -3.76 1.21
N PRO A 50 -2.96 -3.92 1.11
CA PRO A 50 -3.63 -5.22 1.19
C PRO A 50 -3.29 -6.15 0.02
N VAL A 51 -2.61 -7.25 0.33
CA VAL A 51 -2.24 -8.34 -0.61
C VAL A 51 -2.27 -9.69 0.08
N ASN A 52 -2.44 -10.75 -0.71
CA ASN A 52 -2.44 -12.14 -0.24
C ASN A 52 -1.06 -12.81 -0.31
N VAL A 53 -0.05 -12.16 -0.91
CA VAL A 53 1.30 -12.74 -0.97
C VAL A 53 1.91 -12.81 0.43
N GLU A 54 2.62 -13.90 0.70
CA GLU A 54 3.40 -14.06 1.91
C GLU A 54 4.72 -13.30 1.79
N TYR A 55 5.02 -12.47 2.79
CA TYR A 55 6.32 -11.81 2.91
C TYR A 55 7.24 -12.67 3.80
N PRO A 56 8.57 -12.59 3.61
CA PRO A 56 9.51 -13.29 4.48
C PRO A 56 9.29 -12.91 5.96
N PRO A 57 9.23 -13.88 6.89
CA PRO A 57 8.92 -13.61 8.29
C PRO A 57 10.00 -12.78 9.01
N GLN A 58 11.21 -12.71 8.46
CA GLN A 58 12.31 -11.90 8.97
C GLN A 58 12.16 -10.40 8.64
N ALA A 59 11.31 -10.04 7.66
CA ALA A 59 11.01 -8.65 7.37
C ALA A 59 9.98 -8.11 8.37
N ARG A 60 10.24 -6.93 8.94
CA ARG A 60 9.24 -6.23 9.76
C ARG A 60 8.15 -5.67 8.85
N ARG A 61 6.92 -6.17 8.95
CA ARG A 61 5.79 -5.69 8.14
C ARG A 61 4.96 -4.65 8.88
N ILE A 62 4.60 -3.57 8.19
CA ILE A 62 3.64 -2.55 8.58
C ILE A 62 2.50 -2.60 7.56
N ASN A 63 1.27 -2.82 8.03
CA ASN A 63 0.10 -2.83 7.16
C ASN A 63 -0.50 -1.44 7.08
N VAL A 64 -0.81 -1.03 5.86
CA VAL A 64 -1.53 0.20 5.53
C VAL A 64 -2.62 -0.16 4.53
N ASP A 65 -3.63 0.70 4.41
CA ASP A 65 -4.74 0.49 3.49
C ASP A 65 -4.82 1.61 2.45
N THR A 66 -4.67 2.87 2.88
CA THR A 66 -4.80 4.04 1.98
C THR A 66 -3.46 4.61 1.52
N THR A 67 -3.45 5.42 0.45
CA THR A 67 -2.26 6.17 0.01
C THR A 67 -1.74 7.10 1.11
N ALA A 68 -2.65 7.74 1.85
CA ALA A 68 -2.29 8.64 2.95
C ALA A 68 -1.61 7.89 4.11
N GLU A 69 -2.14 6.74 4.50
CA GLU A 69 -1.52 5.88 5.51
C GLU A 69 -0.14 5.37 5.07
N MET A 70 -0.02 4.95 3.80
CA MET A 70 1.27 4.52 3.25
C MET A 70 2.29 5.67 3.30
N LEU A 71 1.90 6.87 2.87
CA LEU A 71 2.76 8.04 2.94
C LEU A 71 3.17 8.38 4.38
N ALA A 72 2.21 8.37 5.31
CA ALA A 72 2.50 8.64 6.73
C ALA A 72 3.49 7.63 7.31
N ALA A 73 3.28 6.34 7.05
CA ALA A 73 4.19 5.28 7.48
C ALA A 73 5.58 5.41 6.84
N VAL A 74 5.66 5.79 5.56
CA VAL A 74 6.96 6.02 4.90
C VAL A 74 7.69 7.19 5.55
N LEU A 75 7.00 8.32 5.78
CA LEU A 75 7.60 9.50 6.40
C LEU A 75 8.06 9.24 7.85
N GLU A 76 7.32 8.43 8.60
CA GLU A 76 7.70 8.01 9.95
C GLU A 76 8.93 7.08 9.93
N GLN A 77 8.96 6.10 9.03
CA GLN A 77 10.00 5.07 9.04
C GLN A 77 11.28 5.51 8.32
N PHE A 78 11.19 6.29 7.25
CA PHE A 78 12.33 6.60 6.39
C PHE A 78 13.54 7.20 7.14
N PRO A 79 13.39 8.10 8.13
CA PRO A 79 14.53 8.60 8.92
C PRO A 79 15.35 7.54 9.66
N HIS A 80 14.81 6.32 9.84
CA HIS A 80 15.47 5.21 10.52
C HIS A 80 16.09 4.17 9.58
N HIS A 81 16.05 4.42 8.26
CA HIS A 81 16.50 3.52 7.22
C HIS A 81 17.54 4.20 6.31
N ASP A 82 18.39 3.41 5.67
CA ASP A 82 19.46 3.91 4.80
C ASP A 82 18.98 4.16 3.36
N GLY A 83 17.82 3.60 2.99
CA GLY A 83 17.25 3.76 1.65
C GLY A 83 15.82 3.22 1.53
N LEU A 84 15.15 3.65 0.47
CA LEU A 84 13.78 3.28 0.13
C LEU A 84 13.73 2.58 -1.24
N ILE A 85 13.04 1.45 -1.29
CA ILE A 85 12.64 0.79 -2.54
C ILE A 85 11.13 0.97 -2.71
N GLY A 86 10.73 1.78 -3.70
CA GLY A 86 9.33 2.01 -4.04
C GLY A 86 8.79 0.94 -4.97
N ALA A 87 8.11 -0.08 -4.43
CA ALA A 87 7.50 -1.17 -5.22
C ALA A 87 5.98 -1.32 -5.00
N ALA A 88 5.36 -0.42 -4.21
CA ALA A 88 3.92 -0.33 -4.08
C ALA A 88 3.26 0.26 -5.34
N ALA A 89 1.94 0.05 -5.44
CA ALA A 89 1.07 0.66 -6.44
C ALA A 89 0.06 1.60 -5.75
N PRO A 90 0.50 2.76 -5.23
CA PRO A 90 -0.41 3.73 -4.63
C PRO A 90 -1.41 4.25 -5.65
N CYS A 91 -2.62 4.61 -5.21
CA CYS A 91 -3.59 5.30 -6.04
C CYS A 91 -3.18 6.75 -6.17
N ASP A 92 -3.11 7.24 -7.42
CA ASP A 92 -2.82 8.65 -7.72
C ASP A 92 -4.01 9.57 -7.43
N TYR A 93 -5.22 9.00 -7.41
CA TYR A 93 -6.48 9.71 -7.21
C TYR A 93 -7.31 9.08 -6.11
N MET A 94 -8.13 9.90 -5.44
CA MET A 94 -9.16 9.48 -4.51
C MET A 94 -10.51 10.14 -4.82
N PRO A 95 -11.65 9.55 -4.42
CA PRO A 95 -12.95 10.22 -4.54
C PRO A 95 -12.96 11.55 -3.77
N ARG A 96 -13.39 12.63 -4.43
CA ARG A 96 -13.53 13.96 -3.80
C ARG A 96 -14.46 13.92 -2.58
N LYS A 97 -15.46 13.03 -2.61
CA LYS A 97 -16.38 12.76 -1.50
C LYS A 97 -16.44 11.26 -1.26
N VAL A 98 -16.25 10.87 0.00
CA VAL A 98 -16.45 9.51 0.47
C VAL A 98 -17.80 9.46 1.19
N SER A 99 -18.68 8.56 0.77
CA SER A 99 -19.96 8.35 1.43
C SER A 99 -19.75 7.61 2.76
N THR A 100 -20.43 8.06 3.83
CA THR A 100 -20.42 7.35 5.12
C THR A 100 -21.31 6.10 5.12
N GLU A 101 -22.19 5.98 4.13
CA GLU A 101 -23.10 4.85 3.95
C GLU A 101 -22.88 4.20 2.58
N LYS A 102 -23.26 2.92 2.45
CA LYS A 102 -23.20 2.21 1.17
C LYS A 102 -24.07 2.94 0.14
N ILE A 103 -23.46 3.44 -0.94
CA ILE A 103 -24.21 4.19 -1.96
C ILE A 103 -25.27 3.26 -2.58
N ALA A 104 -26.54 3.65 -2.47
CA ALA A 104 -27.66 2.86 -2.96
C ALA A 104 -27.61 2.72 -4.49
N LYS A 105 -28.19 1.63 -5.01
CA LYS A 105 -28.43 1.49 -6.45
C LYS A 105 -29.78 2.12 -6.76
N ASP A 106 -29.78 3.14 -7.58
CA ASP A 106 -30.97 3.86 -8.06
C ASP A 106 -31.26 3.62 -9.54
N GLY A 107 -30.46 2.77 -10.19
CA GLY A 107 -30.58 2.45 -11.62
C GLY A 107 -29.89 3.45 -12.54
N GLN A 108 -29.24 4.49 -12.00
CA GLN A 108 -28.46 5.45 -12.77
C GLN A 108 -26.95 5.14 -12.73
N PRO A 109 -26.16 5.68 -13.67
CA PRO A 109 -24.70 5.57 -13.62
C PRO A 109 -24.15 6.23 -12.35
N LEU A 110 -23.22 5.54 -11.67
CA LEU A 110 -22.44 6.14 -10.60
C LEU A 110 -21.32 6.99 -11.22
N GLN A 111 -21.41 8.31 -11.05
CA GLN A 111 -20.37 9.25 -11.47
C GLN A 111 -19.51 9.65 -10.26
N LEU A 112 -18.19 9.58 -10.42
CA LEU A 112 -17.23 9.91 -9.37
C LEU A 112 -16.35 11.07 -9.85
N GLU A 113 -16.25 12.09 -9.01
CA GLU A 113 -15.23 13.12 -9.14
C GLU A 113 -14.00 12.70 -8.35
N LEU A 114 -12.84 12.70 -8.99
CA LEU A 114 -11.58 12.24 -8.42
C LEU A 114 -10.61 13.42 -8.23
N VAL A 115 -9.85 13.41 -7.13
CA VAL A 115 -8.84 14.41 -6.76
C VAL A 115 -7.53 13.77 -6.36
#